data_AF-A0A1D6HD71-F1
#
_entry.id   AF-A0A1D6HD71-F1
#
_cell.length_a   1.000
_cell.length_b   1.000
_cell.length_c   1.000
_cell.angle_alpha   90.00
_cell.angle_beta   90.00
_cell.angle_gamma   90.00
#
_symmetry.space_group_name_H-M   'P 1'
#
loop_
_entity.id
_entity.type
_entity.pdbx_description
1 polymer ?
#
loop_
_entity_poly.entity_id
_entity_poly.type
_entity_poly.pdbx_seq_one_letter_code
_entity_poly.pdbx_strand_id
1 'polypeptide(L)'
;MNAPDRYEHFVVPEGTKKVSYERDTKIVNAASFTDEREDHTVGNILRMYKLPHPLQYKIIVRIHTTSQSSPTQAYTQAINDLDKEIEYLKQAFE
;
A
#
# COMPACT_ATOMS: atom_id res chain seq x y z
N MET A 1 28.85 5.51 -13.86
CA MET A 1 28.18 5.96 -12.61
C MET A 1 26.74 5.50 -12.75
N ASN A 2 26.28 4.55 -11.94
CA ASN A 2 25.00 3.84 -12.13
C ASN A 2 24.04 4.07 -10.95
N ALA A 3 24.21 5.18 -10.24
CA ALA A 3 23.32 5.52 -9.13
C ALA A 3 22.00 6.03 -9.70
N PRO A 4 20.85 5.51 -9.25
CA PRO A 4 19.54 6.01 -9.66
C PRO A 4 19.32 7.43 -9.15
N ASP A 5 18.42 8.16 -9.82
CA ASP A 5 18.11 9.52 -9.43
C ASP A 5 17.26 9.56 -8.17
N ARG A 6 17.47 10.56 -7.31
CA ARG A 6 16.75 10.67 -6.02
C ARG A 6 15.24 10.84 -6.17
N TYR A 7 14.77 11.45 -7.26
CA TYR A 7 13.33 11.64 -7.48
C TYR A 7 12.60 10.32 -7.74
N GLU A 8 13.32 9.27 -8.18
CA GLU A 8 12.74 7.96 -8.42
C GLU A 8 12.15 7.33 -7.15
N HIS A 9 12.50 7.83 -5.97
CA HIS A 9 11.92 7.36 -4.70
C HIS A 9 10.42 7.68 -4.57
N PHE A 10 9.95 8.81 -5.14
CA PHE A 10 8.60 9.33 -4.91
C PHE A 10 7.83 9.65 -6.20
N VAL A 11 8.51 9.84 -7.34
CA VAL A 11 7.85 10.11 -8.62
C VAL A 11 7.47 8.80 -9.31
N VAL A 12 6.17 8.62 -9.52
CA VAL A 12 5.64 7.48 -10.29
C VAL A 12 5.97 7.69 -11.77
N PRO A 13 6.65 6.74 -12.43
CA PRO A 13 6.95 6.86 -13.86
C PRO A 13 5.68 6.89 -14.71
N GLU A 14 5.76 7.56 -15.85
CA GLU A 14 4.68 7.57 -16.84
C GLU A 14 4.33 6.14 -17.28
N GLY A 15 3.03 5.83 -17.36
CA GLY A 15 2.53 4.49 -17.68
C GLY A 15 2.45 3.51 -16.50
N THR A 16 2.99 3.87 -15.32
CA THR A 16 2.87 3.05 -14.11
C THR A 16 1.71 3.52 -13.24
N LYS A 17 0.88 2.59 -12.74
CA LYS A 17 -0.17 2.91 -11.78
C LYS A 17 0.43 3.03 -10.38
N LYS A 18 0.01 4.04 -9.61
CA LYS A 18 0.40 4.21 -8.21
C LYS A 18 0.06 2.97 -7.38
N VAL A 19 -1.15 2.44 -7.56
CA VAL A 19 -1.64 1.22 -6.91
C VAL A 19 -2.08 0.24 -7.99
N SER A 20 -1.58 -0.98 -7.90
CA SER A 20 -2.01 -2.09 -8.76
C SER A 20 -2.58 -3.23 -7.91
N TYR A 21 -3.60 -3.90 -8.46
CA TYR A 21 -4.34 -4.97 -7.79
C TYR A 21 -4.18 -6.27 -8.57
N GLU A 22 -3.78 -7.32 -7.88
CA GLU A 22 -3.68 -8.68 -8.43
C GLU A 22 -4.40 -9.67 -7.51
N ARG A 23 -5.41 -10.34 -8.04
CA ARG A 23 -6.14 -11.39 -7.31
C ARG A 23 -5.29 -12.65 -7.22
N ASP A 24 -5.21 -13.24 -6.03
CA ASP A 24 -4.55 -14.53 -5.84
C ASP A 24 -5.43 -15.65 -6.42
N THR A 25 -4.88 -16.49 -7.28
CA THR A 25 -5.61 -17.62 -7.89
C THR A 25 -5.55 -18.88 -7.05
N LYS A 26 -4.62 -18.97 -6.08
CA LYS A 26 -4.41 -20.14 -5.24
C LYS A 26 -5.24 -20.07 -3.95
N ILE A 27 -5.46 -18.86 -3.45
CA ILE A 27 -6.17 -18.63 -2.18
C ILE A 27 -7.47 -17.86 -2.46
N VAL A 28 -8.59 -18.40 -1.98
CA VAL A 28 -9.90 -17.76 -2.11
C VAL A 28 -9.90 -16.45 -1.31
N ASN A 29 -10.51 -15.40 -1.84
CA ASN A 29 -10.61 -14.08 -1.20
C ASN A 29 -9.26 -13.50 -0.75
N ALA A 30 -8.20 -13.79 -1.49
CA ALA A 30 -6.91 -13.15 -1.32
C ALA A 30 -6.55 -12.29 -2.53
N ALA A 31 -5.87 -11.18 -2.28
CA ALA A 31 -5.30 -10.33 -3.31
C ALA A 31 -4.05 -9.62 -2.80
N SER A 32 -3.21 -9.20 -3.75
CA SER A 32 -2.01 -8.40 -3.48
C SER A 32 -2.20 -7.02 -4.10
N PHE A 33 -1.94 -6.00 -3.29
CA PHE A 33 -1.84 -4.61 -3.71
C PHE A 33 -0.36 -4.25 -3.81
N THR A 34 0.07 -3.71 -4.94
CA THR A 34 1.43 -3.17 -5.10
C THR A 34 1.34 -1.67 -5.19
N ASP A 35 1.91 -1.00 -4.19
CA ASP A 35 1.96 0.45 -4.09
C ASP A 35 3.35 0.92 -4.54
N GLU A 36 3.39 1.59 -5.69
CA GLU A 36 4.60 2.11 -6.31
C GLU A 36 5.01 3.43 -5.67
N ARG A 37 6.31 3.63 -5.52
CA ARG A 37 6.92 4.81 -4.90
C ARG A 37 6.43 5.06 -3.47
N GLU A 38 6.32 3.99 -2.72
CA GLU A 38 5.99 4.00 -1.29
C GLU A 38 7.01 3.18 -0.51
N ASP A 39 7.11 3.45 0.78
CA ASP A 39 8.09 2.84 1.67
C ASP A 39 7.47 2.31 2.97
N HIS A 40 8.33 2.07 3.96
CA HIS A 40 7.95 1.57 5.28
C HIS A 40 6.94 2.48 6.02
N THR A 41 6.85 3.78 5.66
CA THR A 41 5.92 4.74 6.27
C THR A 41 4.48 4.31 6.01
N VAL A 42 4.08 4.20 4.75
CA VAL A 42 2.73 3.75 4.38
C VAL A 42 2.54 2.26 4.69
N GLY A 43 3.55 1.44 4.41
CA GLY A 43 3.47 0.00 4.64
C GLY A 43 3.22 -0.36 6.10
N ASN A 44 3.93 0.26 7.06
CA ASN A 44 3.73 -0.03 8.47
C ASN A 44 2.34 0.41 8.95
N ILE A 45 1.84 1.55 8.46
CA ILE A 45 0.52 2.08 8.82
C ILE A 45 -0.60 1.17 8.30
N LEU A 46 -0.52 0.69 7.06
CA LEU A 46 -1.48 -0.28 6.49
C LEU A 46 -1.32 -1.70 7.07
N ARG A 47 -0.23 -1.95 7.80
CA ARG A 47 0.13 -3.18 8.52
C ARG A 47 0.51 -4.36 7.60
N MET A 48 1.62 -5.03 7.93
CA MET A 48 2.14 -6.25 7.26
C MET A 48 2.27 -6.18 5.73
N TYR A 49 3.30 -5.48 5.26
CA TYR A 49 3.73 -5.46 3.85
C TYR A 49 5.02 -6.25 3.66
N LYS A 50 5.33 -6.51 2.40
CA LYS A 50 6.63 -6.98 1.96
C LYS A 50 7.29 -5.87 1.14
N LEU A 51 8.53 -5.54 1.49
CA LEU A 51 9.43 -4.78 0.63
C LEU A 51 10.29 -5.78 -0.15
N PRO A 52 10.09 -5.94 -1.47
CA PRO A 52 10.76 -7.00 -2.25
C PRO A 52 12.28 -6.81 -2.31
N HIS A 53 12.74 -5.54 -2.38
CA HIS A 53 14.16 -5.20 -2.37
C HIS A 53 14.36 -3.73 -1.95
N PRO A 54 15.41 -3.36 -1.18
CA PRO A 54 15.69 -1.97 -0.77
C PRO A 54 15.83 -0.95 -1.91
N LEU A 55 16.32 -1.41 -3.07
CA LEU A 55 16.47 -0.58 -4.27
C LEU A 55 15.21 -0.55 -5.16
N GLN A 56 14.12 -1.19 -4.74
CA GLN A 56 12.83 -1.11 -5.42
C GLN A 56 11.88 -0.30 -4.54
N TYR A 57 11.53 0.90 -5.02
CA TYR A 57 10.65 1.82 -4.32
C TYR A 57 9.20 1.39 -4.48
N LYS A 58 8.83 0.26 -3.90
CA LYS A 58 7.46 -0.24 -3.85
C LYS A 58 7.25 -1.17 -2.68
N ILE A 59 6.02 -1.21 -2.19
CA ILE A 59 5.58 -2.14 -1.16
C ILE A 59 4.48 -3.05 -1.72
N ILE A 60 4.39 -4.25 -1.17
CA ILE A 60 3.36 -5.22 -1.54
C ILE A 60 2.57 -5.58 -0.29
N VAL A 61 1.29 -5.25 -0.28
CA VAL A 61 0.34 -5.57 0.80
C VAL A 61 -0.52 -6.74 0.35
N ARG A 62 -0.48 -7.85 1.09
CA ARG A 62 -1.29 -9.04 0.80
C ARG A 62 -2.44 -9.12 1.79
N ILE A 63 -3.65 -9.18 1.27
CA ILE A 63 -4.87 -9.17 2.06
C ILE A 63 -5.62 -10.45 1.79
N HIS A 64 -6.06 -11.10 2.86
CA HIS A 64 -6.94 -12.26 2.82
C HIS A 64 -8.13 -11.96 3.72
N THR A 65 -9.33 -12.04 3.16
CA THR A 65 -10.58 -11.77 3.87
C THR A 65 -11.42 -13.04 4.00
N THR A 66 -12.38 -13.01 4.92
CA THR A 66 -13.40 -14.07 5.02
C THR A 66 -14.42 -13.94 3.88
N SER A 67 -15.41 -14.83 3.82
CA SER A 67 -16.46 -14.79 2.79
C SER A 67 -17.39 -13.56 2.86
N GLN A 68 -17.32 -12.77 3.94
CA GLN A 68 -18.22 -11.64 4.18
C GLN A 68 -17.71 -10.31 3.60
N SER A 69 -16.43 -10.23 3.20
CA SER A 69 -15.84 -9.01 2.63
C SER A 69 -14.83 -9.34 1.54
N SER A 70 -14.63 -8.41 0.61
CA SER A 70 -13.58 -8.52 -0.41
C SER A 70 -12.27 -7.85 0.06
N PRO A 71 -11.10 -8.28 -0.44
CA PRO A 71 -9.83 -7.64 -0.15
C PRO A 71 -9.80 -6.14 -0.48
N THR A 72 -10.47 -5.74 -1.57
CA THR A 72 -10.57 -4.34 -1.99
C THR A 72 -11.40 -3.51 -1.01
N GLN A 73 -12.51 -4.06 -0.51
CA GLN A 73 -13.31 -3.40 0.53
C GLN A 73 -12.50 -3.26 1.82
N ALA A 74 -11.82 -4.31 2.26
CA ALA A 74 -10.99 -4.26 3.47
C ALA A 74 -9.85 -3.22 3.35
N TYR A 75 -9.18 -3.16 2.20
CA TYR A 75 -8.14 -2.16 1.93
C TYR A 75 -8.69 -0.73 1.98
N THR A 76 -9.81 -0.48 1.31
CA THR A 76 -10.45 0.85 1.27
C THR A 76 -10.94 1.27 2.64
N GLN A 77 -11.53 0.34 3.40
CA GLN A 77 -12.00 0.58 4.75
C GLN A 77 -10.84 0.96 5.68
N ALA A 78 -9.72 0.22 5.62
CA ALA A 78 -8.54 0.53 6.43
C ALA A 78 -8.01 1.95 6.14
N ILE A 79 -7.94 2.36 4.88
CA ILE A 79 -7.52 3.72 4.51
C ILE A 79 -8.48 4.77 5.08
N ASN A 80 -9.79 4.57 4.93
CA ASN A 80 -10.80 5.51 5.42
C ASN A 80 -10.80 5.63 6.95
N ASP A 81 -10.51 4.54 7.66
CA ASP A 81 -10.42 4.55 9.12
C ASP A 81 -9.15 5.27 9.59
N LEU A 82 -8.02 5.03 8.93
CA LEU A 82 -6.77 5.76 9.18
C LEU A 82 -6.91 7.28 8.94
N ASP A 83 -7.60 7.67 7.87
CA ASP A 83 -7.85 9.09 7.57
C ASP A 83 -8.64 9.77 8.69
N LYS A 84 -9.68 9.11 9.21
CA LYS A 84 -10.46 9.60 10.35
C LYS A 84 -9.65 9.66 11.64
N GLU A 85 -8.80 8.67 11.91
CA GLU A 85 -7.94 8.65 13.09
C GLU A 85 -6.94 9.82 13.06
N ILE A 86 -6.34 10.09 11.90
CA ILE A 86 -5.40 11.20 11.72
C ILE A 86 -6.12 12.54 11.87
N GLU A 87 -7.31 12.70 11.29
CA GLU A 87 -8.11 13.92 11.43
C GLU A 87 -8.51 14.17 12.89
N TYR A 88 -8.95 13.12 13.60
CA TYR A 88 -9.23 13.22 15.03
C TYR A 88 -8.01 13.64 15.84
N LEU A 89 -6.84 13.05 15.57
CA LEU A 89 -5.59 13.38 16.24
C LEU A 89 -5.19 14.85 15.98
N LYS A 90 -5.34 15.32 14.75
CA LYS A 90 -5.06 16.70 14.37
C LYS A 90 -5.97 17.67 15.14
N GLN A 91 -7.27 17.43 15.17
CA GLN A 91 -8.23 18.26 15.90
C GLN A 91 -7.98 18.28 17.41
N ALA A 92 -7.46 17.19 17.98
CA ALA A 92 -7.11 17.14 19.40
C ALA A 92 -5.81 17.88 19.75
N PHE A 93 -4.95 18.13 18.76
CA PHE A 93 -3.68 18.84 18.93
C PHE A 93 -3.80 20.36 18.73
N GLU A 94 -4.74 20.78 17.88
CA GLU A 94 -5.12 22.19 17.67
C GLU A 94 -5.91 22.76 18.87
#